data_AF-A0A2J6QKP6-F1
#
_entry.id   AF-A0A2J6QKP6-F1
#
_cell.length_a   1.000
_cell.length_b   1.000
_cell.length_c   1.000
_cell.angle_alpha   90.00
_cell.angle_beta   90.00
_cell.angle_gamma   90.00
#
_symmetry.space_group_name_H-M   'P 1'
#
loop_
_entity.id
_entity.type
_entity.pdbx_description
1 polymer ?
#
loop_
_entity_poly.entity_id
_entity_poly.type
_entity_poly.pdbx_seq_one_letter_code
_entity_poly.pdbx_strand_id
1 'polypeptide(L)'
;MSNNQDVDMGEDIKFDEDLRELSIAEQQRAMAADTAESKNDTLDVSKLNYGFNLILNNSANSTIKGQFIKPYNFFRQLDRHNTAHSFTTAQYRRAWRYAVDSKEEKFTVNQIVNTNPGLDSVGVNAIFTQQFRELRQALDGREVLTAESRARRLHTNVIAGIRRAHQDGLNGRHGRMMSQLKRIEKKWGFRSDTLNLPQPPPKKKRKNKKARARGE
;
A
#
# COMPACT_ATOMS: atom_id res chain seq x y z
N MET A 1 -58.21 -34.26 -40.85
CA MET A 1 -57.75 -34.62 -39.49
C MET A 1 -56.24 -34.82 -39.55
N SER A 2 -55.54 -34.19 -38.61
CA SER A 2 -54.12 -34.21 -38.21
C SER A 2 -52.99 -34.11 -39.24
N ASN A 3 -52.31 -32.96 -39.18
CA ASN A 3 -50.92 -32.75 -39.63
C ASN A 3 -49.95 -33.39 -38.62
N ASN A 4 -48.95 -34.12 -39.13
CA ASN A 4 -47.73 -34.44 -38.39
C ASN A 4 -46.72 -33.30 -38.59
N GLN A 5 -46.17 -32.78 -37.49
CA GLN A 5 -44.93 -32.02 -37.49
C GLN A 5 -43.90 -32.83 -36.70
N ASP A 6 -42.86 -33.28 -37.40
CA ASP A 6 -41.62 -33.77 -36.79
C ASP A 6 -40.82 -32.55 -36.31
N VAL A 7 -40.52 -32.51 -35.01
CA VAL A 7 -39.63 -31.50 -34.42
C VAL A 7 -38.29 -32.19 -34.14
N ASP A 8 -37.27 -31.71 -34.86
CA ASP A 8 -35.86 -32.05 -34.72
C ASP A 8 -35.34 -31.58 -33.34
N MET A 9 -34.80 -32.52 -32.55
CA MET A 9 -34.30 -32.32 -31.17
C MET A 9 -32.76 -32.38 -31.13
N GLY A 10 -32.10 -31.84 -32.17
CA GLY A 10 -30.64 -31.97 -32.37
C GLY A 10 -29.76 -30.87 -31.78
N GLU A 11 -30.29 -29.73 -31.34
CA GLU A 11 -29.47 -28.54 -31.00
C GLU A 11 -29.33 -28.24 -29.49
N ASP A 12 -30.19 -28.78 -28.62
CA ASP A 12 -30.23 -28.38 -27.20
C ASP A 12 -29.16 -29.03 -26.31
N ILE A 13 -28.48 -30.09 -26.77
CA ILE A 13 -27.51 -30.83 -25.93
C ILE A 13 -26.11 -30.18 -25.98
N LYS A 14 -25.75 -29.48 -27.06
CA LYS A 14 -24.42 -28.87 -27.21
C LYS A 14 -24.23 -27.62 -26.34
N PHE A 15 -25.30 -26.89 -26.07
CA PHE A 15 -25.24 -25.64 -25.30
C PHE A 15 -24.82 -25.88 -23.84
N ASP A 16 -25.24 -27.01 -23.25
CA ASP A 16 -24.92 -27.37 -21.86
C ASP A 16 -23.49 -27.89 -21.69
N GLU A 17 -22.88 -28.45 -22.73
CA GLU A 17 -21.52 -28.97 -22.70
C GLU A 17 -20.50 -27.83 -22.84
N ASP A 18 -20.75 -26.88 -23.75
CA ASP A 18 -19.94 -25.66 -23.90
C ASP A 18 -19.94 -24.78 -22.62
N LEU A 19 -21.08 -24.71 -21.92
CA LEU A 19 -21.19 -23.99 -20.64
C LEU A 19 -20.41 -24.65 -19.49
N ARG A 20 -20.33 -26.00 -19.48
CA ARG A 20 -19.53 -26.73 -18.49
C ARG A 20 -18.04 -26.58 -18.77
N GLU A 21 -17.63 -26.62 -20.04
CA GLU A 21 -16.23 -26.42 -20.42
C GLU A 21 -15.74 -24.99 -20.13
N LEU A 22 -16.58 -23.97 -20.34
CA LEU A 22 -16.29 -22.58 -19.96
C LEU A 22 -16.10 -22.41 -18.44
N SER A 23 -16.95 -23.07 -17.63
CA SER A 23 -16.85 -23.06 -16.16
C SER A 23 -15.57 -23.73 -15.66
N ILE A 24 -15.19 -24.86 -16.26
CA ILE A 24 -13.95 -25.57 -15.92
C ILE A 24 -12.72 -24.75 -16.35
N ALA A 25 -12.75 -24.12 -17.53
CA ALA A 25 -11.67 -23.28 -18.01
C ALA A 25 -11.51 -22.00 -17.16
N GLU A 26 -12.59 -21.42 -16.66
CA GLU A 26 -12.55 -20.29 -15.72
C GLU A 26 -12.03 -20.71 -14.34
N GLN A 27 -12.45 -21.86 -13.82
CA GLN A 27 -11.90 -22.42 -12.58
C GLN A 27 -10.41 -22.76 -12.72
N GLN A 28 -10.00 -23.33 -13.86
CA GLN A 28 -8.59 -23.63 -14.14
C GLN A 28 -7.76 -22.36 -14.35
N ARG A 29 -8.31 -21.29 -14.96
CA ARG A 29 -7.65 -19.97 -15.02
C ARG A 29 -7.53 -19.32 -13.65
N ALA A 30 -8.54 -19.44 -12.80
CA ALA A 30 -8.50 -18.95 -11.43
C ALA A 30 -7.46 -19.71 -10.60
N MET A 31 -7.43 -21.04 -10.69
CA MET A 31 -6.40 -21.86 -10.05
C MET A 31 -5.00 -21.59 -10.60
N ALA A 32 -4.85 -21.38 -11.92
CA ALA A 32 -3.56 -21.03 -12.53
C ALA A 32 -3.09 -19.62 -12.14
N ALA A 33 -4.00 -18.66 -11.95
CA ALA A 33 -3.68 -17.34 -11.43
C ALA A 33 -3.21 -17.40 -9.96
N ASP A 34 -3.86 -18.22 -9.14
CA ASP A 34 -3.46 -18.50 -7.75
C ASP A 34 -2.10 -19.22 -7.69
N THR A 35 -1.83 -20.12 -8.64
CA THR A 35 -0.57 -20.86 -8.75
C THR A 35 0.56 -19.99 -9.33
N ALA A 36 0.26 -19.00 -10.17
CA ALA A 36 1.23 -18.07 -10.73
C ALA A 36 1.65 -16.99 -9.72
N GLU A 37 0.78 -16.59 -8.79
CA GLU A 37 1.17 -15.77 -7.62
C GLU A 37 2.11 -16.54 -6.68
N SER A 38 1.97 -17.87 -6.57
CA SER A 38 2.74 -18.70 -5.64
C SER A 38 4.25 -18.76 -5.91
N LYS A 39 4.70 -18.71 -7.18
CA LYS A 39 6.12 -18.94 -7.52
C LYS A 39 7.06 -17.75 -7.28
N ASN A 40 6.53 -16.53 -7.11
CA ASN A 40 7.31 -15.35 -6.71
C ASN A 40 7.16 -15.01 -5.21
N ASP A 41 6.44 -15.83 -4.43
CA ASP A 41 6.07 -15.55 -3.05
C ASP A 41 6.97 -16.23 -1.99
N THR A 42 8.12 -16.76 -2.41
CA THR A 42 9.12 -17.44 -1.56
C THR A 42 9.99 -16.48 -0.75
N LEU A 43 9.53 -15.25 -0.49
CA LEU A 43 10.25 -14.34 0.40
C LEU A 43 10.19 -14.88 1.83
N ASP A 44 11.35 -15.23 2.37
CA ASP A 44 11.49 -15.60 3.77
C ASP A 44 11.34 -14.37 4.66
N VAL A 45 10.11 -14.12 5.11
CA VAL A 45 9.77 -12.94 5.92
C VAL A 45 10.54 -12.89 7.24
N SER A 46 11.00 -14.03 7.77
CA SER A 46 11.77 -14.07 9.02
C SER A 46 13.14 -13.41 8.91
N LYS A 47 13.70 -13.34 7.70
CA LYS A 47 15.02 -12.76 7.42
C LYS A 47 14.98 -11.27 7.07
N LEU A 48 13.80 -10.66 7.04
CA LEU A 48 13.67 -9.23 6.75
C LEU A 48 14.18 -8.39 7.92
N ASN A 49 14.70 -7.21 7.60
CA ASN A 49 15.09 -6.23 8.61
C ASN A 49 13.85 -5.48 9.10
N TYR A 50 13.45 -5.75 10.35
CA TYR A 50 12.29 -5.15 11.01
C TYR A 50 12.61 -3.93 11.87
N GLY A 51 13.82 -3.36 11.84
CA GLY A 51 14.18 -2.15 12.59
C GLY A 51 13.78 -2.15 14.08
N PHE A 52 13.89 -1.01 14.77
CA PHE A 52 13.46 -0.89 16.17
C PHE A 52 11.99 -0.42 16.29
N ASN A 53 11.53 0.43 15.37
CA ASN A 53 10.20 1.09 15.40
C ASN A 53 9.30 0.71 14.20
N LEU A 54 9.58 -0.42 13.56
CA LEU A 54 8.90 -0.75 12.30
C LEU A 54 7.47 -1.21 12.49
N ILE A 55 7.07 -1.62 13.70
CA ILE A 55 5.69 -2.04 13.96
C ILE A 55 5.08 -1.49 15.24
N LEU A 56 5.87 -0.99 16.19
CA LEU A 56 5.36 -0.44 17.44
C LEU A 56 5.51 1.09 17.47
N ASN A 57 4.49 1.77 18.00
CA ASN A 57 4.52 3.16 18.40
C ASN A 57 5.06 3.28 19.83
N ASN A 58 5.58 4.44 20.18
CA ASN A 58 6.08 4.75 21.53
C ASN A 58 4.92 5.14 22.48
N SER A 59 3.90 4.28 22.60
CA SER A 59 2.65 4.56 23.32
C SER A 59 2.27 3.43 24.28
N ALA A 60 3.09 3.20 25.30
CA ALA A 60 2.95 2.09 26.24
C ALA A 60 1.61 2.08 27.02
N ASN A 61 0.94 3.23 27.15
CA ASN A 61 -0.31 3.39 27.90
C ASN A 61 -1.57 3.30 27.04
N SER A 62 -1.48 2.77 25.82
CA SER A 62 -2.62 2.61 24.91
C SER A 62 -3.01 1.15 24.74
N THR A 63 -4.20 0.91 24.18
CA THR A 63 -4.64 -0.45 23.79
C THR A 63 -3.58 -1.13 22.93
N ILE A 64 -3.47 -2.46 22.99
CA ILE A 64 -2.47 -3.23 22.21
C ILE A 64 -2.47 -2.75 20.76
N LYS A 65 -3.64 -2.65 20.13
CA LYS A 65 -3.78 -2.14 18.76
C LYS A 65 -3.23 -0.71 18.55
N GLY A 66 -3.41 0.18 19.53
CA GLY A 66 -2.87 1.55 19.51
C GLY A 66 -1.33 1.60 19.63
N GLN A 67 -0.74 0.56 20.22
CA GLN A 67 0.71 0.38 20.28
C GLN A 67 1.31 -0.05 18.95
N PHE A 68 0.51 -0.49 17.96
CA PHE A 68 1.02 -0.79 16.62
C PHE A 68 0.96 0.43 15.70
N ILE A 69 1.92 0.54 14.78
CA ILE A 69 1.83 1.55 13.72
C ILE A 69 0.64 1.26 12.81
N LYS A 70 0.17 2.29 12.10
CA LYS A 70 -0.85 2.09 11.06
C LYS A 70 -0.27 1.21 9.93
N PRO A 71 -1.02 0.21 9.42
CA PRO A 71 -0.49 -0.71 8.40
C PRO A 71 0.03 -0.02 7.13
N TYR A 72 -0.56 1.11 6.72
CA TYR A 72 -0.04 1.93 5.61
C TYR A 72 1.40 2.44 5.85
N ASN A 73 1.74 2.79 7.09
CA ASN A 73 3.08 3.27 7.43
C ASN A 73 4.10 2.13 7.45
N PHE A 74 3.64 0.91 7.79
CA PHE A 74 4.48 -0.28 7.87
C PHE A 74 5.19 -0.55 6.54
N PHE A 75 4.47 -0.57 5.43
CA PHE A 75 5.08 -0.89 4.13
C PHE A 75 6.18 0.09 3.72
N ARG A 76 6.00 1.39 4.05
CA ARG A 76 6.99 2.43 3.75
C ARG A 76 8.24 2.24 4.60
N GLN A 77 8.08 1.81 5.85
CA GLN A 77 9.21 1.48 6.72
C GLN A 77 9.89 0.19 6.25
N LEU A 78 9.13 -0.84 5.89
CA LEU A 78 9.66 -2.10 5.41
C LEU A 78 10.55 -1.90 4.18
N ASP A 79 10.10 -1.13 3.19
CA ASP A 79 10.91 -0.77 2.01
C ASP A 79 12.21 -0.05 2.38
N ARG A 80 12.14 0.87 3.35
CA ARG A 80 13.29 1.69 3.76
C ARG A 80 14.37 0.83 4.41
N HIS A 81 13.99 -0.18 5.18
CA HIS A 81 14.91 -1.08 5.86
C HIS A 81 15.39 -2.24 4.98
N ASN A 82 14.68 -2.51 3.88
CA ASN A 82 14.93 -3.65 2.99
C ASN A 82 15.06 -3.19 1.54
N THR A 83 15.94 -2.21 1.29
CA THR A 83 16.05 -1.54 -0.04
C THR A 83 16.50 -2.46 -1.17
N ALA A 84 17.06 -3.63 -0.86
CA ALA A 84 17.43 -4.64 -1.84
C ALA A 84 16.23 -5.47 -2.34
N HIS A 85 15.09 -5.39 -1.66
CA HIS A 85 13.90 -6.17 -1.98
C HIS A 85 12.84 -5.31 -2.66
N SER A 86 12.16 -5.91 -3.63
CA SER A 86 10.93 -5.37 -4.23
C SER A 86 9.77 -6.26 -3.80
N PHE A 87 8.91 -5.73 -2.95
CA PHE A 87 7.84 -6.51 -2.33
C PHE A 87 6.57 -6.53 -3.18
N THR A 88 5.95 -7.71 -3.29
CA THR A 88 4.58 -7.87 -3.78
C THR A 88 3.57 -7.50 -2.68
N THR A 89 2.32 -7.31 -3.08
CA THR A 89 1.19 -7.09 -2.16
C THR A 89 1.03 -8.23 -1.15
N ALA A 90 1.16 -9.48 -1.60
CA ALA A 90 1.08 -10.67 -0.75
C ALA A 90 2.23 -10.72 0.26
N GLN A 91 3.46 -10.44 -0.18
CA GLN A 91 4.65 -10.38 0.69
C GLN A 91 4.50 -9.31 1.79
N TYR A 92 3.91 -8.15 1.48
CA TYR A 92 3.63 -7.14 2.51
C TYR A 92 2.65 -7.64 3.58
N ARG A 93 1.59 -8.34 3.18
CA ARG A 93 0.60 -8.90 4.11
C ARG A 93 1.24 -9.97 4.99
N ARG A 94 2.03 -10.87 4.39
CA ARG A 94 2.77 -11.91 5.12
C ARG A 94 3.77 -11.31 6.10
N ALA A 95 4.55 -10.31 5.67
CA ALA A 95 5.51 -9.61 6.51
C ALA A 95 4.83 -8.89 7.68
N TRP A 96 3.64 -8.30 7.47
CA TRP A 96 2.85 -7.68 8.53
C TRP A 96 2.38 -8.70 9.57
N ARG A 97 1.77 -9.81 9.13
CA ARG A 97 1.30 -10.87 10.03
C ARG A 97 2.45 -11.43 10.87
N TYR A 98 3.56 -11.78 10.22
CA TYR A 98 4.77 -12.24 10.91
C TYR A 98 5.27 -11.24 11.95
N ALA A 99 5.29 -9.95 11.60
CA ALA A 99 5.74 -8.91 12.51
C ALA A 99 4.80 -8.77 13.72
N VAL A 100 3.48 -8.84 13.52
CA VAL A 100 2.48 -8.85 14.62
C VAL A 100 2.69 -10.05 15.53
N ASP A 101 2.81 -11.25 14.96
CA ASP A 101 2.98 -12.50 15.72
C ASP A 101 4.29 -12.47 16.53
N SER A 102 5.38 -11.96 15.95
CA SER A 102 6.68 -11.82 16.65
C SER A 102 6.66 -10.88 17.87
N LYS A 103 5.59 -10.09 18.04
CA LYS A 103 5.42 -9.20 19.21
C LYS A 103 4.36 -9.67 20.17
N GLU A 104 3.57 -10.68 19.85
CA GLU A 104 2.47 -11.13 20.69
C GLU A 104 2.94 -11.46 22.11
N GLU A 105 4.05 -12.20 22.22
CA GLU A 105 4.69 -12.59 23.49
C GLU A 105 5.21 -11.40 24.31
N LYS A 106 5.37 -10.21 23.72
CA LYS A 106 5.84 -9.00 24.44
C LYS A 106 4.72 -8.31 25.21
N PHE A 107 3.47 -8.58 24.87
CA PHE A 107 2.33 -7.99 25.54
C PHE A 107 1.91 -8.86 26.71
N THR A 108 1.83 -8.26 27.89
CA THR A 108 1.42 -8.97 29.10
C THR A 108 -0.03 -8.71 29.40
N VAL A 109 -0.69 -9.69 30.03
CA VAL A 109 -2.06 -9.60 30.56
C VAL A 109 -2.23 -8.33 31.41
N ASN A 110 -1.20 -7.96 32.19
CA ASN A 110 -1.18 -6.76 33.03
C ASN A 110 -1.39 -5.45 32.24
N GLN A 111 -0.88 -5.35 31.00
CA GLN A 111 -1.09 -4.16 30.16
C GLN A 111 -2.57 -4.01 29.75
N ILE A 112 -3.29 -5.11 29.56
CA ILE A 112 -4.73 -5.07 29.25
C ILE A 112 -5.52 -4.68 30.49
N VAL A 113 -5.21 -5.27 31.65
CA VAL A 113 -5.85 -4.92 32.92
C VAL A 113 -5.74 -3.42 33.19
N ASN A 114 -4.55 -2.85 32.98
CA ASN A 114 -4.33 -1.41 33.17
C ASN A 114 -5.15 -0.53 32.21
N THR A 115 -5.44 -1.01 31.00
CA THR A 115 -6.23 -0.26 30.00
C THR A 115 -7.72 -0.55 30.06
N ASN A 116 -8.13 -1.64 30.73
CA ASN A 116 -9.51 -2.08 30.88
C ASN A 116 -9.75 -2.56 32.33
N PRO A 117 -9.78 -1.63 33.30
CA PRO A 117 -9.98 -2.00 34.70
C PRO A 117 -11.38 -2.59 34.91
N GLY A 118 -11.46 -3.63 35.73
CA GLY A 118 -12.74 -4.27 36.10
C GLY A 118 -13.12 -5.52 35.29
N LEU A 119 -12.28 -5.96 34.35
CA LEU A 119 -12.46 -7.25 33.67
C LEU A 119 -11.89 -8.40 34.49
N ASP A 120 -12.57 -9.54 34.42
CA ASP A 120 -12.07 -10.82 34.92
C ASP A 120 -11.04 -11.43 33.95
N SER A 121 -10.38 -12.52 34.37
CA SER A 121 -9.34 -13.17 33.56
C SER A 121 -9.85 -13.66 32.21
N VAL A 122 -11.12 -14.08 32.14
CA VAL A 122 -11.78 -14.51 30.90
C VAL A 122 -11.96 -13.33 29.95
N GLY A 123 -12.51 -12.20 30.45
CA GLY A 123 -12.68 -10.98 29.68
C GLY A 123 -11.36 -10.40 29.18
N VAL A 124 -10.30 -10.43 30.01
CA VAL A 124 -8.96 -9.97 29.62
C VAL A 124 -8.40 -10.79 28.46
N ASN A 125 -8.49 -12.13 28.55
CA ASN A 125 -8.02 -13.02 27.48
C ASN A 125 -8.85 -12.87 26.18
N ALA A 126 -10.16 -12.62 26.30
CA ALA A 126 -11.01 -12.36 25.15
C ALA A 126 -10.58 -11.07 24.42
N ILE A 127 -10.34 -9.98 25.15
CA ILE A 127 -9.86 -8.72 24.56
C ILE A 127 -8.46 -8.88 23.97
N PHE A 128 -7.55 -9.57 24.65
CA PHE A 128 -6.21 -9.87 24.13
C PHE A 128 -6.32 -10.52 22.75
N THR A 129 -7.06 -11.63 22.69
CA THR A 129 -7.24 -12.43 21.47
C THR A 129 -7.90 -11.62 20.37
N GLN A 130 -8.92 -10.82 20.71
CA GLN A 130 -9.64 -9.98 19.76
C GLN A 130 -8.72 -8.92 19.14
N GLN A 131 -7.94 -8.19 19.95
CA GLN A 131 -7.08 -7.14 19.44
C GLN A 131 -5.98 -7.68 18.53
N PHE A 132 -5.39 -8.85 18.84
CA PHE A 132 -4.42 -9.50 17.96
C PHE A 132 -5.06 -10.01 16.67
N ARG A 133 -6.27 -10.59 16.74
CA ARG A 133 -7.02 -10.99 15.54
C ARG A 133 -7.26 -9.79 14.62
N GLU A 134 -7.71 -8.67 15.16
CA GLU A 134 -7.91 -7.43 14.39
C GLU A 134 -6.62 -6.89 13.78
N LEU A 135 -5.48 -7.01 14.48
CA LEU A 135 -4.18 -6.60 13.96
C LEU A 135 -3.75 -7.49 12.79
N ARG A 136 -3.86 -8.81 12.91
CA ARG A 136 -3.53 -9.77 11.83
C ARG A 136 -4.35 -9.53 10.57
N GLN A 137 -5.62 -9.18 10.75
CA GLN A 137 -6.60 -8.92 9.68
C GLN A 137 -6.61 -7.46 9.22
N ALA A 138 -5.78 -6.58 9.80
CA ALA A 138 -5.84 -5.14 9.53
C ALA A 138 -5.57 -4.75 8.06
N LEU A 139 -5.06 -5.68 7.27
CA LEU A 139 -4.75 -5.54 5.85
C LEU A 139 -5.67 -6.34 4.93
N ASP A 140 -6.53 -7.17 5.49
CA ASP A 140 -7.45 -8.00 4.72
C ASP A 140 -8.53 -7.09 4.10
N GLY A 141 -8.81 -7.28 2.80
CA GLY A 141 -9.74 -6.43 2.04
C GLY A 141 -9.28 -5.00 1.79
N ARG A 142 -8.07 -4.59 2.22
CA ARG A 142 -7.53 -3.24 1.98
C ARG A 142 -6.61 -3.21 0.76
N GLU A 143 -6.65 -2.09 0.03
CA GLU A 143 -5.70 -1.78 -1.04
C GLU A 143 -4.29 -1.61 -0.43
N VAL A 144 -3.42 -2.56 -0.72
CA VAL A 144 -2.00 -2.50 -0.38
C VAL A 144 -1.24 -2.25 -1.67
N LEU A 145 -0.73 -1.04 -1.81
CA LEU A 145 0.05 -0.64 -2.99
C LEU A 145 1.50 -1.09 -2.84
N THR A 146 2.15 -1.53 -3.91
CA THR A 146 3.59 -1.75 -3.93
C THR A 146 4.38 -0.45 -3.85
N ALA A 147 5.69 -0.52 -3.61
CA ALA A 147 6.57 0.65 -3.63
C ALA A 147 6.46 1.43 -4.95
N GLU A 148 6.44 0.69 -6.07
CA GLU A 148 6.26 1.26 -7.40
C GLU A 148 4.87 1.87 -7.59
N SER A 149 3.79 1.16 -7.24
CA SER A 149 2.42 1.68 -7.38
C SER A 149 2.20 2.94 -6.53
N ARG A 150 2.78 2.99 -5.32
CA ARG A 150 2.80 4.21 -4.48
C ARG A 150 3.56 5.33 -5.18
N ALA A 151 4.69 5.04 -5.81
CA ALA A 151 5.48 6.03 -6.54
C ALA A 151 4.72 6.57 -7.76
N ARG A 152 4.01 5.72 -8.52
CA ARG A 152 3.16 6.12 -9.65
C ARG A 152 2.03 7.04 -9.19
N ARG A 153 1.29 6.66 -8.13
CA ARG A 153 0.23 7.49 -7.55
C ARG A 153 0.77 8.84 -7.07
N LEU A 154 1.95 8.85 -6.45
CA LEU A 154 2.61 10.09 -6.04
C LEU A 154 3.01 10.95 -7.24
N HIS A 155 3.55 10.36 -8.29
CA HIS A 155 3.92 11.04 -9.55
C HIS A 155 2.71 11.76 -10.16
N THR A 156 1.58 11.07 -10.32
CA THR A 156 0.31 11.66 -10.80
C THR A 156 -0.18 12.79 -9.90
N ASN A 157 -0.16 12.59 -8.59
CA ASN A 157 -0.59 13.61 -7.61
C ASN A 157 0.29 14.86 -7.64
N VAL A 158 1.60 14.69 -7.81
CA VAL A 158 2.56 15.79 -7.91
C VAL A 158 2.32 16.58 -9.20
N ILE A 159 2.09 15.91 -10.34
CA ILE A 159 1.73 16.58 -11.61
C ILE A 159 0.47 17.41 -11.47
N ALA A 160 -0.60 16.84 -10.90
CA ALA A 160 -1.84 17.57 -10.65
C ALA A 160 -1.61 18.75 -9.68
N GLY A 161 -0.77 18.56 -8.67
CA GLY A 161 -0.36 19.61 -7.73
C GLY A 161 0.41 20.75 -8.38
N ILE A 162 1.29 20.46 -9.34
CA ILE A 162 2.04 21.45 -10.12
C ILE A 162 1.08 22.32 -10.94
N ARG A 163 0.12 21.70 -11.64
CA ARG A 163 -0.89 22.42 -12.43
C ARG A 163 -1.71 23.37 -11.57
N ARG A 164 -2.20 22.91 -10.42
CA ARG A 164 -2.94 23.75 -9.45
C ARG A 164 -2.08 24.87 -8.89
N ALA A 165 -0.86 24.57 -8.44
CA ALA A 165 0.03 25.59 -7.90
C ALA A 165 0.40 26.67 -8.92
N HIS A 166 0.44 26.33 -10.22
CA HIS A 166 0.60 27.31 -11.29
C HIS A 166 -0.64 28.18 -11.47
N GLN A 167 -1.83 27.57 -11.53
CA GLN A 167 -3.11 28.29 -11.63
C GLN A 167 -3.30 29.28 -10.46
N ASP A 168 -2.90 28.87 -9.25
CA ASP A 168 -3.00 29.68 -8.04
C ASP A 168 -1.86 30.73 -7.91
N GLY A 169 -0.92 30.80 -8.85
CA GLY A 169 0.25 31.70 -8.78
C GLY A 169 1.26 31.39 -7.65
N LEU A 170 1.19 30.20 -7.06
CA LEU A 170 2.00 29.76 -5.92
C LEU A 170 3.39 29.28 -6.36
N ASN A 171 4.20 30.18 -6.90
CA ASN A 171 5.51 29.90 -7.52
C ASN A 171 6.48 29.12 -6.62
N GLY A 172 6.47 29.38 -5.31
CA GLY A 172 7.30 28.64 -4.34
C GLY A 172 6.86 27.18 -4.17
N ARG A 173 5.55 26.92 -4.13
CA ARG A 173 4.99 25.57 -4.06
C ARG A 173 5.24 24.83 -5.37
N HIS A 174 5.02 25.49 -6.50
CA HIS A 174 5.28 24.98 -7.84
C HIS A 174 6.73 24.49 -8.00
N GLY A 175 7.73 25.33 -7.71
CA GLY A 175 9.14 24.94 -7.84
C GLY A 175 9.55 23.77 -6.95
N ARG A 176 8.99 23.68 -5.73
CA ARG A 176 9.21 22.52 -4.84
C ARG A 176 8.63 21.24 -5.42
N MET A 177 7.42 21.30 -5.97
CA MET A 177 6.76 20.15 -6.58
C MET A 177 7.45 19.70 -7.88
N MET A 178 7.92 20.62 -8.72
CA MET A 178 8.76 20.31 -9.89
C MET A 178 10.06 19.57 -9.48
N SER A 179 10.72 20.03 -8.41
CA SER A 179 11.92 19.36 -7.88
C SER A 179 11.60 17.98 -7.28
N GLN A 180 10.42 17.81 -6.69
CA GLN A 180 9.94 16.51 -6.21
C GLN A 180 9.66 15.56 -7.38
N LEU A 181 9.01 16.03 -8.45
CA LEU A 181 8.71 15.26 -9.65
C LEU A 181 10.00 14.69 -10.26
N LYS A 182 11.00 15.54 -10.50
CA LYS A 182 12.31 15.12 -11.03
C LYS A 182 12.99 14.03 -10.20
N ARG A 183 12.86 14.08 -8.87
CA ARG A 183 13.42 13.06 -7.97
C ARG A 183 12.69 11.72 -8.09
N ILE A 184 11.37 11.75 -8.22
CA ILE A 184 10.55 10.54 -8.40
C ILE A 184 10.90 9.88 -9.74
N GLU A 185 10.94 10.67 -10.81
CA GLU A 185 11.27 10.19 -12.16
C GLU A 185 12.67 9.61 -12.26
N LYS A 186 13.68 10.30 -11.70
CA LYS A 186 15.05 9.78 -11.64
C LYS A 186 15.13 8.45 -10.89
N LYS A 187 14.39 8.31 -9.78
CA LYS A 187 14.45 7.11 -8.93
C LYS A 187 13.74 5.92 -9.56
N TRP A 188 12.59 6.14 -10.20
CA TRP A 188 11.69 5.08 -10.65
C TRP A 188 11.63 4.92 -12.18
N GLY A 189 12.36 5.73 -12.94
CA GLY A 189 12.37 5.68 -14.40
C GLY A 189 11.07 6.14 -15.05
N PHE A 190 10.15 6.74 -14.29
CA PHE A 190 8.91 7.28 -14.86
C PHE A 190 9.24 8.45 -15.79
N ARG A 191 8.54 8.51 -16.92
CA ARG A 191 8.60 9.65 -17.83
C ARG A 191 7.35 10.48 -17.63
N SER A 192 7.51 11.77 -17.35
CA SER A 192 6.49 12.75 -17.70
C SER A 192 7.04 13.66 -18.77
N ASP A 193 6.13 14.15 -19.62
CA ASP A 193 6.42 15.28 -20.48
C ASP A 193 6.53 16.54 -19.63
N THR A 194 7.62 16.67 -18.89
CA THR A 194 7.92 17.87 -18.09
C THR A 194 7.98 19.13 -18.95
N LEU A 195 8.18 18.97 -20.27
CA LEU A 195 8.07 20.01 -21.29
C LEU A 195 6.65 20.58 -21.42
N ASN A 196 5.62 19.77 -21.17
CA ASN A 196 4.21 20.16 -21.22
C ASN A 196 3.67 20.63 -19.87
N LEU A 197 4.51 20.69 -18.83
CA LEU A 197 4.11 21.26 -17.54
C LEU A 197 4.31 22.78 -17.53
N PRO A 198 3.34 23.53 -16.97
CA PRO A 198 3.44 24.98 -16.93
C PRO A 198 4.67 25.40 -16.14
N GLN A 199 5.48 26.30 -16.71
CA GLN A 199 6.73 26.75 -16.10
C GLN A 199 6.46 27.88 -15.09
N PRO A 200 7.22 27.95 -13.99
CA PRO A 200 7.08 29.08 -13.09
C PRO A 200 7.57 30.35 -13.79
N PRO A 201 6.98 31.52 -13.50
CA PRO A 201 7.44 32.78 -14.07
C PRO A 201 8.92 33.00 -13.76
N PRO A 202 9.69 33.57 -14.70
CA PRO A 202 11.12 33.77 -14.53
C PRO A 202 11.40 34.56 -13.26
N LYS A 203 12.27 34.03 -12.39
CA LYS A 203 12.67 34.74 -11.17
C LYS A 203 13.28 36.08 -11.57
N LYS A 204 12.67 37.19 -11.14
CA LYS A 204 13.30 38.51 -11.24
C LYS A 204 14.67 38.42 -10.56
N LYS A 205 15.75 38.63 -11.32
CA LYS A 205 17.11 38.68 -10.79
C LYS A 205 17.11 39.74 -9.68
N ARG A 206 17.25 39.32 -8.42
CA ARG A 206 17.58 40.23 -7.33
C ARG A 206 18.92 40.84 -7.71
N LYS A 207 18.92 42.10 -8.15
CA LYS A 207 20.15 42.90 -8.27
C LYS A 207 20.72 42.97 -6.86
N ASN A 208 21.75 42.18 -6.57
CA ASN A 208 22.53 42.34 -5.36
C ASN A 208 23.24 43.70 -5.46
N LYS A 209 22.59 44.75 -4.95
CA LYS A 209 23.21 46.06 -4.75
C LYS A 209 24.13 45.91 -3.53
N LYS A 210 25.32 45.31 -3.73
CA LYS A 210 26.43 45.44 -2.80
C LYS A 210 26.92 46.89 -2.89
N ALA A 211 26.30 47.79 -2.13
CA ALA A 211 26.92 49.06 -1.83
C ALA A 211 28.10 48.78 -0.90
N ARG A 212 29.32 48.80 -1.45
CA ARG A 212 30.54 48.92 -0.66
C ARG A 212 30.49 50.32 -0.03
N ALA A 213 30.17 50.40 1.26
CA ALA A 213 30.60 51.52 2.07
C ALA A 213 32.10 51.34 2.33
N ARG A 214 32.93 52.04 1.56
CA ARG A 214 34.24 52.56 2.00
C ARG A 214 33.93 54.04 2.25
N GLY A 215 33.99 54.57 3.46
CA GLY A 215 35.15 54.57 4.33
C GLY A 215 35.99 55.77 3.96
N GLU A 216 35.53 56.95 4.35
CA GLU A 216 36.29 58.19 4.57
C GLU A 216 35.86 58.74 5.93
#